data_AF-A0A2N2J9G1-F1
#
_entry.id   AF-A0A2N2J9G1-F1
#
_cell.length_a   1.000
_cell.length_b   1.000
_cell.length_c   1.000
_cell.angle_alpha   90.00
_cell.angle_beta   90.00
_cell.angle_gamma   90.00
#
_symmetry.space_group_name_H-M   'P 1'
#
loop_
_entity.id
_entity.type
_entity.pdbx_description
1 polymer ?
#
loop_
_entity_poly.entity_id
_entity_poly.type
_entity_poly.pdbx_seq_one_letter_code
_entity_poly.pdbx_strand_id
1 'polypeptide(L)'
;MDETEARLRRELSRVPEDDLAPGDLADLFSRVAAETVDRPPTLRDRLRELSTPVRIALAVGGALIMVTVALLIVGIRTDLTGQAMARYAVAMAAIAGLMGAAFAASLRGAHQRPLRWWTWVLVVTALLVPLALAVMPWLWEGDGVIRPSGHAHPFGMCGVMGLVTGALTAAVAWAFQRESWSVTSRLVAAVAGGGLTAFAMLQLHCPSGDATHLLIGHSSAGLMLAAVAVGATLWRRRR
;
A
#
# COMPACT_ATOMS: atom_id res chain seq x y z
N MET A 1 -5.74 10.79 -40.30
CA MET A 1 -6.80 10.33 -39.38
C MET A 1 -6.10 9.71 -38.19
N ASP A 2 -6.31 10.25 -36.99
CA ASP A 2 -5.66 9.80 -35.75
C ASP A 2 -6.14 8.38 -35.40
N GLU A 3 -5.25 7.51 -34.92
CA GLU A 3 -5.58 6.15 -34.47
C GLU A 3 -6.66 6.18 -33.36
N THR A 4 -6.66 7.26 -32.57
CA THR A 4 -7.69 7.55 -31.56
C THR A 4 -9.06 7.76 -32.19
N GLU A 5 -9.14 8.52 -33.28
CA GLU A 5 -10.38 8.83 -33.99
C GLU A 5 -10.96 7.58 -34.67
N ALA A 6 -10.09 6.77 -35.29
CA ALA A 6 -10.47 5.49 -35.89
C ALA A 6 -10.99 4.48 -34.84
N ARG A 7 -10.39 4.47 -33.65
CA ARG A 7 -10.86 3.65 -32.52
C ARG A 7 -12.19 4.14 -31.97
N LEU A 8 -12.35 5.46 -31.79
CA LEU A 8 -13.59 6.05 -31.27
C LEU A 8 -14.77 5.77 -32.19
N ARG A 9 -14.60 5.95 -33.51
CA ARG A 9 -15.63 5.61 -34.51
C ARG A 9 -16.00 4.13 -34.46
N ARG A 10 -15.02 3.24 -34.29
CA ARG A 10 -15.26 1.80 -34.23
C ARG A 10 -16.03 1.39 -32.97
N GLU A 11 -15.73 2.01 -31.84
CA GLU A 11 -16.47 1.82 -30.58
C GLU A 11 -17.89 2.40 -30.67
N LEU A 12 -18.05 3.62 -31.20
CA LEU A 12 -19.37 4.25 -31.39
C LEU A 12 -20.24 3.46 -32.36
N SER A 13 -19.67 2.90 -33.43
CA SER A 13 -20.42 2.04 -34.38
C SER A 13 -20.89 0.70 -33.79
N ARG A 14 -20.40 0.33 -32.60
CA ARG A 14 -20.87 -0.88 -31.89
C ARG A 14 -22.04 -0.59 -30.95
N VAL A 15 -22.33 0.68 -30.68
CA VAL A 15 -23.53 1.07 -29.96
C VAL A 15 -24.66 1.05 -30.98
N PRO A 16 -25.65 0.16 -30.85
CA PRO A 16 -26.78 0.14 -31.79
C PRO A 16 -27.48 1.51 -31.73
N GLU A 17 -27.52 2.23 -32.85
CA GLU A 17 -28.20 3.54 -32.93
C GLU A 17 -29.71 3.39 -32.64
N ASP A 18 -30.27 2.21 -32.85
CA ASP A 18 -31.69 1.90 -32.68
C ASP A 18 -32.12 1.65 -31.21
N ASP A 19 -31.18 1.49 -30.27
CA ASP A 19 -31.46 1.13 -28.86
C ASP A 19 -31.37 2.30 -27.87
N LEU A 20 -31.05 3.52 -28.31
CA LEU A 20 -31.00 4.71 -27.45
C LEU A 20 -32.13 5.66 -27.82
N ALA A 21 -33.27 5.52 -27.15
CA ALA A 21 -34.32 6.51 -27.29
C ALA A 21 -33.78 7.88 -26.81
N PRO A 22 -34.20 9.01 -27.41
CA PRO A 22 -33.76 10.34 -26.95
C PRO A 22 -33.96 10.59 -25.45
N GLY A 23 -34.92 9.92 -24.82
CA GLY A 23 -35.14 9.94 -23.37
C GLY A 23 -34.06 9.23 -22.54
N ASP A 24 -33.40 8.22 -23.09
CA ASP A 24 -32.37 7.44 -22.39
C ASP A 24 -31.09 8.24 -22.20
N LEU A 25 -30.73 9.09 -23.18
CA LEU A 25 -29.61 10.02 -23.04
C LEU A 25 -29.90 11.10 -22.00
N ALA A 26 -31.12 11.65 -21.98
CA ALA A 26 -31.52 12.63 -20.98
C ALA A 26 -31.51 12.03 -19.57
N ASP A 27 -31.99 10.80 -19.40
CA ASP A 27 -31.94 10.07 -18.12
C ASP A 27 -30.50 9.72 -17.71
N LEU A 28 -29.64 9.33 -18.65
CA LEU A 28 -28.22 9.10 -18.39
C LEU A 28 -27.54 10.39 -17.92
N PHE A 29 -27.73 11.51 -18.60
CA PHE A 29 -27.15 12.79 -18.21
C PHE A 29 -27.70 13.30 -16.88
N SER A 30 -28.98 13.10 -16.58
CA SER A 30 -29.56 13.47 -15.29
C SER A 30 -28.99 12.64 -14.15
N ARG A 31 -28.78 11.32 -14.35
CA ARG A 31 -28.10 10.45 -13.38
C ARG A 31 -26.64 10.86 -13.19
N VAL A 32 -25.92 11.12 -14.28
CA VAL A 32 -24.53 11.59 -14.19
C VAL A 32 -24.46 12.94 -13.48
N ALA A 33 -25.35 13.89 -13.76
CA ALA A 33 -25.42 15.18 -13.08
C ALA A 33 -25.71 15.01 -11.59
N ALA A 34 -26.69 14.16 -11.22
CA ALA A 34 -27.00 13.84 -9.84
C ALA A 34 -25.82 13.19 -9.11
N GLU A 35 -25.05 12.33 -9.78
CA GLU A 35 -23.89 11.64 -9.20
C GLU A 35 -22.60 12.46 -9.20
N THR A 36 -22.50 13.53 -9.99
CA THR A 36 -21.26 14.30 -10.17
C THR A 36 -21.37 15.77 -9.79
N VAL A 37 -22.35 16.49 -10.32
CA VAL A 37 -22.48 17.95 -10.19
C VAL A 37 -23.33 18.32 -8.98
N ASP A 38 -24.45 17.63 -8.78
CA ASP A 38 -25.46 18.05 -7.79
C ASP A 38 -25.19 17.48 -6.38
N ARG A 39 -24.33 16.45 -6.27
CA ARG A 39 -23.98 15.91 -4.95
C ARG A 39 -22.94 16.80 -4.25
N PRO A 40 -23.09 17.07 -2.95
CA PRO A 40 -22.06 17.78 -2.20
C PRO A 40 -20.75 16.96 -2.19
N PRO A 41 -19.59 17.60 -2.36
CA PRO A 41 -18.30 16.91 -2.38
C PRO A 41 -18.03 16.27 -1.03
N THR A 42 -17.85 14.95 -1.01
CA THR A 42 -17.47 14.20 0.20
C THR A 42 -16.03 14.51 0.59
N LEU A 43 -15.65 14.18 1.83
CA LEU A 43 -14.25 14.28 2.26
C LEU A 43 -13.31 13.54 1.29
N ARG A 44 -13.73 12.36 0.82
CA ARG A 44 -12.96 11.56 -0.14
C ARG A 44 -12.77 12.27 -1.48
N ASP A 45 -13.77 12.98 -1.96
CA ASP A 45 -13.67 13.75 -3.22
C ASP A 45 -12.63 14.86 -3.09
N ARG A 46 -12.69 15.61 -1.98
CA ARG A 46 -11.71 16.66 -1.66
C ARG A 46 -10.29 16.11 -1.58
N LEU A 47 -10.09 14.94 -0.98
CA LEU A 47 -8.76 14.30 -0.90
C LEU A 47 -8.24 13.84 -2.29
N ARG A 48 -9.13 13.49 -3.23
CA ARG A 48 -8.77 13.06 -4.59
C ARG A 48 -8.39 14.20 -5.51
N GLU A 49 -8.99 15.37 -5.27
CA GLU A 49 -8.71 16.62 -5.98
C GLU A 49 -7.29 17.14 -5.69
N LEU A 50 -6.70 16.76 -4.55
CA LEU A 50 -5.32 17.09 -4.22
C LEU A 50 -4.35 16.69 -5.33
N SER A 51 -3.31 17.52 -5.50
CA SER A 51 -2.22 17.25 -6.42
C SER A 51 -1.51 15.95 -6.02
N THR A 52 -1.03 15.20 -7.02
CA THR A 52 -0.31 13.94 -6.81
C THR A 52 0.83 14.05 -5.77
N PRO A 53 1.72 15.06 -5.80
CA PRO A 53 2.79 15.16 -4.79
C PRO A 53 2.24 15.35 -3.37
N VAL A 54 1.17 16.14 -3.19
CA VAL A 54 0.54 16.34 -1.88
C VAL A 54 -0.04 15.03 -1.36
N ARG A 55 -0.73 14.24 -2.20
CA ARG A 55 -1.25 12.93 -1.79
C ARG A 55 -0.14 11.95 -1.38
N ILE A 56 0.96 11.94 -2.12
CA ILE A 56 2.12 11.09 -1.79
C ILE A 56 2.70 11.53 -0.44
N ALA A 57 2.90 12.83 -0.25
CA ALA A 57 3.39 13.39 1.02
C ALA A 57 2.45 13.06 2.18
N LEU A 58 1.13 13.14 1.99
CA LEU A 58 0.14 12.79 3.01
C LEU A 58 0.12 11.27 3.30
N ALA A 59 0.27 10.42 2.29
CA ALA A 59 0.32 8.97 2.50
C ALA A 59 1.60 8.56 3.24
N VAL A 60 2.76 9.10 2.84
CA VAL A 60 4.05 8.87 3.54
C VAL A 60 4.01 9.47 4.94
N GLY A 61 3.54 10.70 5.09
CA GLY A 61 3.39 11.36 6.39
C GLY A 61 2.44 10.62 7.30
N GLY A 62 1.30 10.14 6.78
CA GLY A 62 0.37 9.30 7.51
C GLY A 62 0.99 7.98 7.96
N ALA A 63 1.78 7.33 7.10
CA ALA A 63 2.55 6.14 7.47
C ALA A 63 3.54 6.42 8.60
N LEU A 64 4.28 7.51 8.53
CA LEU A 64 5.22 7.93 9.58
C LEU A 64 4.49 8.26 10.90
N ILE A 65 3.36 8.95 10.84
CA ILE A 65 2.52 9.23 12.03
C ILE A 65 2.05 7.92 12.65
N MET A 66 1.59 6.95 11.84
CA MET A 66 1.16 5.64 12.34
C MET A 66 2.31 4.89 13.03
N VAL A 67 3.52 4.89 12.45
CA VAL A 67 4.71 4.31 13.07
C VAL A 67 5.00 4.99 14.41
N THR A 68 5.02 6.32 14.44
CA THR A 68 5.28 7.11 15.66
C THR A 68 4.26 6.81 16.75
N VAL A 69 2.96 6.85 16.44
CA VAL A 69 1.89 6.56 17.40
C VAL A 69 2.01 5.14 17.92
N ALA A 70 2.26 4.16 17.04
CA ALA A 70 2.44 2.78 17.45
C ALA A 70 3.62 2.65 18.42
N LEU A 71 4.78 3.25 18.11
CA LEU A 71 5.96 3.23 18.97
C LEU A 71 5.76 3.97 20.30
N LEU A 72 4.93 5.01 20.35
CA LEU A 72 4.58 5.66 21.62
C LEU A 72 3.75 4.73 22.53
N ILE A 73 2.94 3.84 21.94
CA ILE A 73 2.10 2.90 22.68
C ILE A 73 2.91 1.69 23.15
N VAL A 74 3.70 1.09 22.25
CA VAL A 74 4.40 -0.17 22.54
C VAL A 74 5.84 0.02 23.00
N GLY A 75 6.41 1.22 22.83
CA GLY A 75 7.80 1.52 23.14
C GLY A 75 8.74 1.28 21.94
N ILE A 76 9.88 1.96 21.97
CA ILE A 76 10.98 1.78 21.03
C ILE A 76 12.05 0.88 21.65
N ARG A 77 12.68 0.02 20.84
CA ARG A 77 13.83 -0.77 21.30
C ARG A 77 15.00 0.16 21.68
N THR A 78 15.77 -0.24 22.68
CA THR A 78 16.85 0.58 23.27
C THR A 78 18.23 -0.07 23.18
N ASP A 79 18.32 -1.25 22.55
CA ASP A 79 19.52 -2.09 22.46
C ASP A 79 20.43 -1.74 21.26
N LEU A 80 20.08 -0.73 20.47
CA LEU A 80 20.87 -0.29 19.32
C LEU A 80 21.93 0.74 19.74
N THR A 81 23.21 0.37 19.64
CA THR A 81 24.36 1.23 19.94
C THR A 81 25.43 1.10 18.84
N GLY A 82 26.34 2.07 18.75
CA GLY A 82 27.55 1.99 17.92
C GLY A 82 27.34 1.54 16.47
N GLN A 83 28.05 0.49 16.05
CA GLN A 83 27.99 -0.04 14.68
C GLN A 83 26.66 -0.73 14.34
N ALA A 84 25.93 -1.25 15.34
CA ALA A 84 24.59 -1.82 15.13
C ALA A 84 23.60 -0.74 14.68
N MET A 85 23.65 0.44 15.30
CA MET A 85 22.81 1.59 14.94
C MET A 85 23.03 2.02 13.47
N ALA A 86 24.27 2.07 12.99
CA ALA A 86 24.56 2.49 11.62
C ALA A 86 23.98 1.51 10.58
N ARG A 87 24.20 0.20 10.77
CA ARG A 87 23.63 -0.84 9.88
C ARG A 87 22.11 -0.81 9.88
N TYR A 88 21.52 -0.66 11.06
CA TYR A 88 20.08 -0.54 11.25
C TYR A 88 19.51 0.69 10.54
N ALA A 89 20.15 1.86 10.68
CA ALA A 89 19.73 3.10 10.05
C ALA A 89 19.75 3.01 8.52
N VAL A 90 20.78 2.37 7.93
CA VAL A 90 20.85 2.15 6.48
C VAL A 90 19.71 1.26 6.01
N ALA A 91 19.42 0.16 6.72
CA ALA A 91 18.31 -0.73 6.40
C ALA A 91 16.95 0.01 6.49
N MET A 92 16.73 0.79 7.55
CA MET A 92 15.51 1.58 7.72
C MET A 92 15.36 2.68 6.66
N ALA A 93 16.44 3.34 6.26
CA ALA A 93 16.42 4.32 5.18
C ALA A 93 16.03 3.67 3.85
N ALA A 94 16.56 2.48 3.54
CA ALA A 94 16.20 1.73 2.35
C ALA A 94 14.72 1.30 2.36
N ILE A 95 14.21 0.82 3.50
CA ILE A 95 12.80 0.48 3.69
C ILE A 95 11.91 1.72 3.50
N ALA A 96 12.27 2.85 4.10
CA ALA A 96 11.53 4.10 3.96
C ALA A 96 11.50 4.59 2.50
N GLY A 97 12.62 4.48 1.79
CA GLY A 97 12.70 4.79 0.36
C GLY A 97 11.80 3.89 -0.49
N LEU A 98 11.84 2.57 -0.27
CA LEU A 98 10.96 1.62 -0.95
C LEU A 98 9.48 1.83 -0.62
N MET A 99 9.17 2.14 0.64
CA MET A 99 7.81 2.48 1.10
C MET A 99 7.29 3.71 0.36
N GLY A 100 8.08 4.79 0.32
CA GLY A 100 7.75 6.01 -0.41
C GLY A 100 7.54 5.75 -1.91
N ALA A 101 8.40 4.94 -2.53
CA ALA A 101 8.28 4.55 -3.93
C ALA A 101 7.01 3.71 -4.19
N ALA A 102 6.66 2.79 -3.30
CA ALA A 102 5.45 1.97 -3.40
C ALA A 102 4.17 2.82 -3.28
N PHE A 103 4.14 3.78 -2.34
CA PHE A 103 3.03 4.75 -2.25
C PHE A 103 2.98 5.71 -3.44
N ALA A 104 4.12 6.16 -3.95
CA ALA A 104 4.17 6.96 -5.16
C ALA A 104 3.62 6.20 -6.38
N ALA A 105 3.95 4.90 -6.50
CA ALA A 105 3.43 4.04 -7.53
C ALA A 105 1.92 3.79 -7.41
N SER A 106 1.40 3.61 -6.19
CA SER A 106 -0.03 3.39 -5.94
C SER A 106 -0.87 4.65 -6.16
N LEU A 107 -0.30 5.82 -5.90
CA LEU A 107 -0.95 7.13 -6.02
C LEU A 107 -0.64 7.85 -7.33
N ARG A 108 -0.05 7.17 -8.32
CA ARG A 108 0.20 7.75 -9.63
C ARG A 108 -1.10 8.22 -10.28
N GLY A 109 -1.05 9.34 -11.02
CA GLY A 109 -2.25 9.97 -11.60
C GLY A 109 -3.05 9.04 -12.51
N ALA A 110 -4.39 9.15 -12.47
CA ALA A 110 -5.31 8.32 -13.26
C ALA A 110 -5.06 8.37 -14.77
N HIS A 111 -4.58 9.51 -15.29
CA HIS A 111 -4.23 9.69 -16.69
C HIS A 111 -2.97 8.92 -17.13
N GLN A 112 -2.25 8.30 -16.19
CA GLN A 112 -1.00 7.61 -16.51
C GLN A 112 -1.27 6.16 -16.92
N ARG A 113 -0.58 5.75 -18.00
CA ARG A 113 -0.62 4.41 -18.62
C ARG A 113 -0.60 3.28 -17.57
N PRO A 114 -1.11 2.07 -17.92
CA PRO A 114 -1.01 0.89 -17.07
C PRO A 114 0.41 0.71 -16.52
N LEU A 115 0.52 0.14 -15.32
CA LEU A 115 1.82 -0.06 -14.67
C LEU A 115 2.77 -0.79 -15.62
N ARG A 116 3.93 -0.18 -15.85
CA ARG A 116 5.00 -0.77 -16.65
C ARG A 116 5.64 -1.89 -15.85
N TRP A 117 6.31 -2.82 -16.51
CA TRP A 117 6.96 -3.97 -15.88
C TRP A 117 7.89 -3.58 -14.72
N TRP A 118 8.58 -2.45 -14.80
CA TRP A 118 9.45 -1.95 -13.73
C TRP A 118 8.68 -1.60 -12.44
N THR A 119 7.40 -1.20 -12.56
CA THR A 119 6.59 -0.94 -11.36
C THR A 119 6.25 -2.24 -10.67
N TRP A 120 6.05 -3.32 -11.43
CA TRP A 120 5.89 -4.66 -10.85
C TRP A 120 7.16 -5.14 -10.18
N VAL A 121 8.34 -4.89 -10.77
CA VAL A 121 9.62 -5.16 -10.08
C VAL A 121 9.68 -4.41 -8.76
N LEU A 122 9.36 -3.13 -8.73
CA LEU A 122 9.32 -2.35 -7.48
C LEU A 122 8.36 -2.95 -6.45
N VAL A 123 7.14 -3.31 -6.85
CA VAL A 123 6.12 -3.87 -5.94
C VAL A 123 6.53 -5.24 -5.41
N VAL A 124 7.06 -6.11 -6.27
CA VAL A 124 7.56 -7.43 -5.87
C VAL A 124 8.76 -7.27 -4.93
N THR A 125 9.70 -6.37 -5.24
CA THR A 125 10.82 -6.05 -4.36
C THR A 125 10.32 -5.52 -3.01
N ALA A 126 9.36 -4.60 -2.99
CA ALA A 126 8.78 -4.07 -1.75
C ALA A 126 8.12 -5.16 -0.88
N LEU A 127 7.52 -6.17 -1.50
CA LEU A 127 6.93 -7.31 -0.79
C LEU A 127 7.97 -8.33 -0.31
N LEU A 128 9.05 -8.55 -1.07
CA LEU A 128 10.07 -9.56 -0.76
C LEU A 128 11.21 -9.05 0.12
N VAL A 129 11.48 -7.74 0.13
CA VAL A 129 12.55 -7.15 0.96
C VAL A 129 12.37 -7.47 2.45
N PRO A 130 11.18 -7.34 3.07
CA PRO A 130 10.99 -7.76 4.46
C PRO A 130 11.41 -9.22 4.72
N LEU A 131 11.14 -10.13 3.79
CA LEU A 131 11.51 -11.55 3.92
C LEU A 131 13.02 -11.72 3.81
N ALA A 132 13.64 -11.07 2.81
CA ALA A 132 15.08 -11.11 2.61
C ALA A 132 15.83 -10.55 3.83
N LEU A 133 15.34 -9.45 4.42
CA LEU A 133 15.96 -8.90 5.61
C LEU A 133 15.69 -9.73 6.86
N ALA A 134 14.54 -10.40 6.98
CA ALA A 134 14.23 -11.25 8.12
C ALA A 134 15.19 -12.45 8.28
N VAL A 135 15.76 -12.95 7.19
CA VAL A 135 16.76 -14.03 7.21
C VAL A 135 18.20 -13.55 7.44
N MET A 136 18.40 -12.24 7.65
CA MET A 136 19.70 -11.63 7.97
C MET A 136 19.71 -11.14 9.42
N PRO A 137 19.76 -12.03 10.42
CA PRO A 137 19.64 -11.66 11.84
C PRO A 137 20.76 -10.71 12.29
N TRP A 138 21.96 -10.86 11.74
CA TRP A 138 23.13 -9.98 11.99
C TRP A 138 22.89 -8.50 11.65
N LEU A 139 21.84 -8.17 10.88
CA LEU A 139 21.44 -6.79 10.58
C LEU A 139 20.66 -6.15 11.74
N TRP A 140 20.06 -6.97 12.60
CA TRP A 140 19.08 -6.59 13.62
C TRP A 140 19.54 -6.83 15.05
N GLU A 141 20.64 -7.55 15.24
CA GLU A 141 21.23 -7.81 16.54
C GLU A 141 21.85 -6.53 17.14
N GLY A 142 21.33 -6.11 18.30
CA GLY A 142 21.89 -5.08 19.16
C GLY A 142 22.65 -5.66 20.36
N ASP A 143 23.18 -4.80 21.23
CA ASP A 143 23.81 -5.24 22.46
C ASP A 143 22.74 -5.75 23.43
N GLY A 144 22.77 -7.03 23.79
CA GLY A 144 21.78 -7.61 24.71
C GLY A 144 20.54 -8.23 24.04
N VAL A 145 20.69 -8.77 22.82
CA VAL A 145 19.64 -9.53 22.11
C VAL A 145 18.95 -10.52 23.04
N ILE A 146 17.66 -10.27 23.29
CA ILE A 146 16.80 -11.21 23.99
C ILE A 146 16.54 -12.35 23.01
N ARG A 147 17.31 -13.44 23.13
CA ARG A 147 16.97 -14.70 22.47
C ARG A 147 15.63 -15.16 23.05
N PRO A 148 14.57 -15.32 22.25
CA PRO A 148 13.27 -15.70 22.76
C PRO A 148 13.41 -16.99 23.58
N SER A 149 13.06 -16.93 24.86
CA SER A 149 12.93 -18.08 25.73
C SER A 149 11.69 -18.88 25.35
N GLY A 150 11.68 -19.52 24.17
CA GLY A 150 10.76 -20.59 23.76
C GLY A 150 9.24 -20.36 23.75
N HIS A 151 8.70 -19.23 24.24
CA HIS A 151 7.27 -19.14 24.63
C HIS A 151 6.45 -18.05 23.91
N ALA A 152 7.04 -17.18 23.08
CA ALA A 152 6.26 -16.23 22.29
C ALA A 152 5.99 -16.81 20.90
N HIS A 153 4.76 -17.29 20.67
CA HIS A 153 4.32 -17.74 19.36
C HIS A 153 4.64 -16.64 18.31
N PRO A 154 5.43 -16.93 17.26
CA PRO A 154 5.98 -15.89 16.39
C PRO A 154 4.90 -15.11 15.62
N PHE A 155 3.71 -15.70 15.45
CA PHE A 155 2.53 -15.04 14.89
C PHE A 155 1.63 -14.34 15.93
N GLY A 156 2.02 -14.28 17.20
CA GLY A 156 1.20 -13.71 18.27
C GLY A 156 1.01 -12.19 18.13
N MET A 157 1.53 -11.42 19.07
CA MET A 157 1.29 -9.98 19.10
C MET A 157 1.90 -9.25 17.88
N CYS A 158 3.12 -9.62 17.46
CA CYS A 158 3.82 -8.94 16.37
C CYS A 158 3.12 -9.10 15.02
N GLY A 159 2.64 -10.31 14.69
CA GLY A 159 1.90 -10.56 13.45
C GLY A 159 0.60 -9.75 13.39
N VAL A 160 -0.19 -9.74 14.47
CA VAL A 160 -1.43 -8.96 14.55
C VAL A 160 -1.16 -7.46 14.46
N MET A 161 -0.19 -6.95 15.22
CA MET A 161 0.20 -5.53 15.16
C MET A 161 0.68 -5.13 13.76
N GLY A 162 1.46 -5.99 13.10
CA GLY A 162 1.92 -5.79 11.73
C GLY A 162 0.77 -5.73 10.74
N LEU A 163 -0.19 -6.65 10.83
CA LEU A 163 -1.38 -6.66 9.97
C LEU A 163 -2.24 -5.41 10.17
N VAL A 164 -2.50 -5.01 11.41
CA VAL A 164 -3.29 -3.80 11.72
C VAL A 164 -2.59 -2.55 11.21
N THR A 165 -1.31 -2.37 11.54
CA THR A 165 -0.51 -1.22 11.09
C THR A 165 -0.43 -1.16 9.58
N GLY A 166 -0.15 -2.30 8.92
CA GLY A 166 -0.05 -2.39 7.48
C GLY A 166 -1.38 -2.15 6.77
N ALA A 167 -2.49 -2.66 7.32
CA ALA A 167 -3.82 -2.44 6.75
C ALA A 167 -4.26 -0.98 6.86
N LEU A 168 -4.06 -0.35 8.02
CA LEU A 168 -4.43 1.06 8.24
C LEU A 168 -3.63 1.99 7.32
N THR A 169 -2.33 1.75 7.19
CA THR A 169 -1.46 2.56 6.32
C THR A 169 -1.76 2.36 4.84
N ALA A 170 -2.05 1.12 4.41
CA ALA A 170 -2.55 0.84 3.07
C ALA A 170 -3.92 1.49 2.82
N ALA A 171 -4.81 1.53 3.82
CA ALA A 171 -6.13 2.15 3.73
C ALA A 171 -6.03 3.67 3.54
N VAL A 172 -5.08 4.33 4.23
CA VAL A 172 -4.78 5.76 4.02
C VAL A 172 -4.37 5.99 2.57
N ALA A 173 -3.41 5.22 2.04
CA ALA A 173 -3.01 5.34 0.63
C ALA A 173 -4.18 5.04 -0.32
N TRP A 174 -5.03 4.07 -0.02
CA TRP A 174 -6.22 3.77 -0.82
C TRP A 174 -7.25 4.90 -0.82
N ALA A 175 -7.45 5.59 0.30
CA ALA A 175 -8.37 6.74 0.39
C ALA A 175 -7.97 7.88 -0.56
N PHE A 176 -6.67 8.05 -0.81
CA PHE A 176 -6.11 9.03 -1.73
C PHE A 176 -6.09 8.60 -3.22
N GLN A 177 -6.49 7.37 -3.55
CA GLN A 177 -6.57 6.94 -4.95
C GLN A 177 -7.74 7.61 -5.67
N ARG A 178 -7.48 8.15 -6.87
CA ARG A 178 -8.49 8.86 -7.69
C ARG A 178 -9.58 7.95 -8.24
N GLU A 179 -9.23 6.72 -8.60
CA GLU A 179 -10.20 5.77 -9.13
C GLU A 179 -10.95 5.10 -7.97
N SER A 180 -12.28 5.03 -8.07
CA SER A 180 -13.14 4.23 -7.18
C SER A 180 -12.86 2.73 -7.32
N TRP A 181 -12.41 2.31 -8.51
CA TRP A 181 -12.03 0.95 -8.83
C TRP A 181 -10.51 0.91 -8.91
N SER A 182 -9.84 0.62 -7.81
CA SER A 182 -8.40 0.49 -7.83
C SER A 182 -8.01 -0.66 -8.76
N VAL A 183 -7.36 -0.35 -9.88
CA VAL A 183 -6.63 -1.35 -10.66
C VAL A 183 -5.84 -2.21 -9.69
N THR A 184 -5.99 -3.54 -9.76
CA THR A 184 -5.39 -4.50 -8.79
C THR A 184 -3.95 -4.15 -8.47
N SER A 185 -3.20 -3.72 -9.48
CA SER A 185 -1.80 -3.33 -9.36
C SER A 185 -1.55 -2.13 -8.44
N ARG A 186 -2.42 -1.11 -8.42
CA ARG A 186 -2.31 0.03 -7.49
C ARG A 186 -2.67 -0.37 -6.06
N LEU A 187 -3.65 -1.26 -5.90
CA LEU A 187 -3.98 -1.81 -4.60
C LEU A 187 -2.81 -2.64 -4.04
N VAL A 188 -2.21 -3.50 -4.87
CA VAL A 188 -1.03 -4.30 -4.49
C VAL A 188 0.17 -3.38 -4.14
N ALA A 189 0.37 -2.28 -4.87
CA ALA A 189 1.40 -1.30 -4.51
C ALA A 189 1.13 -0.60 -3.16
N ALA A 190 -0.13 -0.26 -2.87
CA ALA A 190 -0.50 0.35 -1.59
C ALA A 190 -0.28 -0.60 -0.41
N VAL A 191 -0.68 -1.87 -0.54
CA VAL A 191 -0.44 -2.88 0.52
C VAL A 191 1.04 -3.25 0.64
N ALA A 192 1.84 -3.18 -0.43
CA ALA A 192 3.28 -3.31 -0.33
C ALA A 192 3.91 -2.19 0.52
N GLY A 193 3.49 -0.93 0.30
CA GLY A 193 3.88 0.20 1.14
C GLY A 193 3.42 0.04 2.60
N GLY A 194 2.19 -0.42 2.81
CA GLY A 194 1.68 -0.73 4.15
C GLY A 194 2.47 -1.85 4.85
N GLY A 195 2.81 -2.91 4.13
CA GLY A 195 3.65 -4.01 4.62
C GLY A 195 5.05 -3.55 5.03
N LEU A 196 5.69 -2.69 4.24
CA LEU A 196 6.97 -2.06 4.62
C LEU A 196 6.84 -1.17 5.86
N THR A 197 5.71 -0.45 5.98
CA THR A 197 5.44 0.38 7.17
C THR A 197 5.31 -0.50 8.42
N ALA A 198 4.56 -1.59 8.33
CA ALA A 198 4.42 -2.58 9.40
C ALA A 198 5.76 -3.20 9.79
N PHE A 199 6.58 -3.61 8.81
CA PHE A 199 7.91 -4.16 9.06
C PHE A 199 8.82 -3.16 9.76
N ALA A 200 8.86 -1.91 9.29
CA ALA A 200 9.66 -0.84 9.94
C ALA A 200 9.22 -0.60 11.38
N MET A 201 7.91 -0.48 11.64
CA MET A 201 7.37 -0.31 12.98
C MET A 201 7.78 -1.46 13.91
N LEU A 202 7.60 -2.71 13.46
CA LEU A 202 7.92 -3.88 14.27
C LEU A 202 9.42 -3.99 14.56
N GLN A 203 10.28 -3.63 13.59
CA GLN A 203 11.73 -3.60 13.81
C GLN A 203 12.18 -2.48 14.74
N LEU A 204 11.45 -1.36 14.80
CA LEU A 204 11.74 -0.25 15.73
C LEU A 204 11.28 -0.57 17.15
N HIS A 205 10.31 -1.48 17.29
CA HIS A 205 9.77 -1.89 18.59
C HIS A 205 10.49 -3.11 19.19
N CYS A 206 10.66 -4.18 18.40
CA CYS A 206 11.05 -5.49 18.90
C CYS A 206 12.58 -5.71 18.79
N PRO A 207 13.26 -6.08 19.89
CA PRO A 207 14.71 -6.34 19.89
C PRO A 207 15.09 -7.79 19.48
N SER A 208 14.13 -8.59 19.00
CA SER A 208 14.39 -9.99 18.64
C SER A 208 15.29 -10.09 17.40
N GLY A 209 16.37 -10.86 17.53
CA GLY A 209 17.22 -11.29 16.41
C GLY A 209 16.84 -12.68 15.86
N ASP A 210 15.81 -13.33 16.39
CA ASP A 210 15.43 -14.67 15.95
C ASP A 210 14.82 -14.65 14.53
N ALA A 211 15.45 -15.35 13.59
CA ALA A 211 15.04 -15.35 12.19
C ALA A 211 13.60 -15.89 12.00
N THR A 212 13.18 -16.87 12.80
CA THR A 212 11.82 -17.43 12.72
C THR A 212 10.78 -16.39 13.15
N HIS A 213 11.04 -15.69 14.26
CA HIS A 213 10.22 -14.58 14.73
C HIS A 213 10.11 -13.45 13.70
N LEU A 214 11.24 -13.04 13.12
CA LEU A 214 11.26 -12.00 12.09
C LEU A 214 10.53 -12.42 10.82
N LEU A 215 10.74 -13.65 10.36
CA LEU A 215 10.13 -14.15 9.13
C LEU A 215 8.61 -14.25 9.29
N ILE A 216 8.14 -14.85 10.36
CA ILE A 216 6.72 -15.13 10.57
C ILE A 216 5.99 -13.91 11.12
N GLY A 217 6.56 -13.23 12.12
CA GLY A 217 5.92 -12.15 12.85
C GLY A 217 6.07 -10.77 12.22
N HIS A 218 7.21 -10.49 11.57
CA HIS A 218 7.49 -9.15 11.03
C HIS A 218 7.30 -9.06 9.52
N SER A 219 7.75 -10.08 8.77
CA SER A 219 7.81 -9.98 7.31
C SER A 219 6.52 -10.38 6.58
N SER A 220 5.62 -11.11 7.24
CA SER A 220 4.45 -11.74 6.60
C SER A 220 3.30 -10.76 6.29
N ALA A 221 3.19 -9.65 7.01
CA ALA A 221 2.03 -8.75 6.94
C ALA A 221 1.78 -8.23 5.51
N GLY A 222 2.83 -7.79 4.81
CA GLY A 222 2.71 -7.28 3.43
C GLY A 222 2.19 -8.35 2.45
N LEU A 223 2.71 -9.57 2.54
CA LEU A 223 2.29 -10.68 1.68
C LEU A 223 0.85 -11.11 1.95
N MET A 224 0.45 -11.18 3.21
CA MET A 224 -0.93 -11.53 3.58
C MET A 224 -1.93 -10.48 3.10
N LEU A 225 -1.61 -9.20 3.29
CA LEU A 225 -2.45 -8.10 2.79
C LEU A 225 -2.53 -8.10 1.26
N ALA A 226 -1.42 -8.38 0.57
CA ALA A 226 -1.41 -8.55 -0.88
C ALA A 226 -2.27 -9.73 -1.35
N ALA A 227 -2.18 -10.88 -0.69
CA ALA A 227 -2.99 -12.05 -1.01
C ALA A 227 -4.49 -11.76 -0.82
N VAL A 228 -4.88 -11.09 0.26
CA VAL A 228 -6.26 -10.67 0.51
C VAL A 228 -6.74 -9.68 -0.55
N ALA A 229 -5.92 -8.66 -0.88
CA ALA A 229 -6.24 -7.67 -1.90
C ALA A 229 -6.47 -8.30 -3.28
N VAL A 230 -5.58 -9.22 -3.69
CA VAL A 230 -5.69 -9.95 -4.96
C VAL A 230 -6.91 -10.87 -4.94
N GLY A 231 -7.08 -11.65 -3.88
CA GLY A 231 -8.22 -12.58 -3.72
C GLY A 231 -9.56 -11.85 -3.77
N ALA A 232 -9.70 -10.73 -3.05
CA ALA A 232 -10.90 -9.89 -3.08
C ALA A 232 -11.17 -9.33 -4.49
N THR A 233 -10.12 -8.96 -5.23
CA THR A 233 -10.28 -8.45 -6.59
C THR A 233 -10.71 -9.55 -7.57
N LEU A 234 -10.13 -10.75 -7.46
CA LEU A 234 -10.49 -11.89 -8.30
C LEU A 234 -11.91 -12.37 -8.02
N TRP A 235 -12.31 -12.42 -6.75
CA TRP A 235 -13.67 -12.80 -6.36
C TRP A 235 -14.73 -11.84 -6.91
N ARG A 236 -14.47 -10.53 -6.86
CA ARG A 236 -15.37 -9.52 -7.43
C ARG A 236 -15.53 -9.63 -8.95
N ARG A 237 -14.48 -9.99 -9.68
CA ARG A 237 -14.54 -10.15 -11.15
C ARG A 237 -15.38 -11.34 -11.62
N ARG A 238 -15.69 -12.28 -10.72
CA ARG A 238 -16.52 -13.46 -11.03
C ARG A 238 -18.01 -13.23 -10.80
N ARG A 239 -18.37 -12.11 -10.16
CA ARG A 239 -19.76 -11.68 -9.92
C ARG A 239 -20.12 -10.64 -10.95
#